data_AF-A0A4Q7V9L5-F1
#
_entry.id   AF-A0A4Q7V9L5-F1
#
_cell.length_a   1.000
_cell.length_b   1.000
_cell.length_c   1.000
_cell.angle_alpha   90.00
_cell.angle_beta   90.00
_cell.angle_gamma   90.00
#
_symmetry.space_group_name_H-M   'P 1'
#
loop_
_entity.id
_entity.type
_entity.pdbx_description
1 polymer ?
#
loop_
_entity_poly.entity_id
_entity_poly.type
_entity_poly.pdbx_seq_one_letter_code
_entity_poly.pdbx_strand_id
1 'polypeptide(L)'
;MHKQIHIYFILILSFIFGGHTNGFGQVVQEQKQRVVAVQDSNLHVNLKEIKIRGHKRSKRKYYRSSRRYWRTVRNLRIVYPYAEKANQTISQLNEDLKHIHSKRERRKLIRQEYKGLMKAYKKPLMQLKISQGKLLMKLIDRETGSTSYYHLKELKGSTTAFFWQTIASMFGTSLKSEYKPEGRDWMVEEILERMKNGEIPPPRKLKLNIEKELSGKDKK
;
A
#
# COMPACT_ATOMS: atom_id res chain seq x y z
N MET A 1 29.93 -10.19 -36.52
CA MET A 1 29.53 -9.54 -35.24
C MET A 1 28.74 -10.44 -34.29
N HIS A 2 28.01 -11.47 -34.75
CA HIS A 2 27.22 -12.34 -33.88
C HIS A 2 28.02 -13.23 -32.90
N LYS A 3 29.23 -13.68 -33.25
CA LYS A 3 30.05 -14.55 -32.37
C LYS A 3 30.61 -13.83 -31.13
N GLN A 4 30.86 -12.52 -31.21
CA GLN A 4 31.34 -11.72 -30.07
C GLN A 4 30.23 -11.49 -29.04
N ILE A 5 28.97 -11.31 -29.48
CA ILE A 5 27.82 -11.08 -28.60
C ILE A 5 27.53 -12.31 -27.72
N HIS A 6 27.72 -13.53 -28.25
CA HIS A 6 27.54 -14.75 -27.46
C HIS A 6 28.62 -14.93 -26.37
N ILE A 7 29.85 -14.47 -26.61
CA ILE A 7 30.94 -14.55 -25.61
C ILE A 7 30.65 -13.62 -24.43
N TYR A 8 30.17 -12.40 -24.68
CA TYR A 8 29.75 -11.48 -23.60
C TYR A 8 28.51 -11.98 -22.84
N PHE A 9 27.58 -12.66 -23.51
CA PHE A 9 26.41 -13.24 -22.87
C PHE A 9 26.76 -14.38 -21.90
N ILE A 10 27.75 -15.21 -22.24
CA ILE A 10 28.23 -16.31 -21.38
C ILE A 10 29.02 -15.78 -20.17
N LEU A 11 29.80 -14.71 -20.33
CA LEU A 11 30.54 -14.08 -19.23
C LEU A 11 29.65 -13.33 -18.22
N ILE A 12 28.50 -12.83 -18.65
CA ILE A 12 27.52 -12.17 -17.75
C ILE A 12 26.69 -13.21 -16.98
N LEU A 13 26.47 -14.39 -17.56
CA LEU A 13 25.70 -15.47 -16.93
C LEU A 13 26.47 -16.17 -15.79
N SER A 14 27.80 -16.26 -15.88
CA SER A 14 28.66 -16.85 -14.83
C SER A 14 28.77 -15.98 -13.58
N PHE A 15 28.61 -14.66 -13.69
CA PHE A 15 28.67 -13.74 -12.55
C PHE A 15 27.40 -13.79 -11.67
N ILE A 16 26.27 -14.28 -12.19
CA ILE A 16 25.01 -14.37 -11.44
C ILE A 16 24.92 -15.65 -10.59
N PHE A 17 25.67 -16.70 -10.93
CA PHE A 17 25.60 -18.00 -10.24
C PHE A 17 26.74 -18.28 -9.24
N GLY A 18 27.75 -17.40 -9.16
CA GLY A 18 28.87 -17.53 -8.23
C GLY A 18 28.68 -16.81 -6.91
N GLY A 19 27.75 -17.26 -6.05
CA GLY A 19 27.67 -16.71 -4.69
C GLY A 19 26.49 -17.12 -3.84
N HIS A 20 26.54 -18.31 -3.22
CA HIS A 20 26.31 -18.51 -1.78
C HIS A 20 26.32 -20.01 -1.39
N THR A 21 27.40 -20.43 -0.75
CA THR A 21 27.39 -21.53 0.22
C THR A 21 28.08 -21.03 1.49
N ASN A 22 27.30 -20.44 2.40
CA ASN A 22 27.77 -20.20 3.76
C ASN A 22 27.66 -21.53 4.53
N GLY A 23 28.66 -22.38 4.36
CA GLY A 23 28.88 -23.54 5.22
C GLY A 23 29.40 -23.06 6.58
N PHE A 24 28.55 -23.14 7.59
CA PHE A 24 28.93 -23.07 9.00
C PHE A 24 29.91 -24.21 9.31
N GLY A 25 31.15 -23.86 9.62
CA GLY A 25 32.14 -24.76 10.22
C GLY A 25 32.92 -23.99 11.27
N GLN A 26 32.54 -24.14 12.54
CA GLN A 26 33.36 -23.72 13.67
C GLN A 26 34.50 -24.72 13.83
N VAL A 27 35.73 -24.31 13.56
CA VAL A 27 36.93 -24.97 14.06
C VAL A 27 37.44 -24.13 15.21
N VAL A 28 37.29 -24.66 16.43
CA VAL A 28 37.90 -24.12 17.64
C VAL A 28 39.40 -24.42 17.56
N GLN A 29 40.24 -23.40 17.39
CA GLN A 29 41.67 -23.51 17.67
C GLN A 29 41.92 -23.03 19.10
N GLU A 30 42.29 -23.97 19.96
CA GLU A 30 42.73 -23.69 21.32
C GLU A 30 44.19 -23.20 21.27
N GLN A 31 44.38 -21.87 21.32
CA GLN A 31 45.72 -21.28 21.43
C GLN A 31 46.12 -21.19 22.90
N LYS A 32 47.05 -22.06 23.30
CA LYS A 32 47.70 -22.05 24.62
C LYS A 32 48.61 -20.83 24.74
N GLN A 33 48.10 -19.73 25.30
CA GLN A 33 48.93 -18.56 25.61
C GLN A 33 49.92 -18.89 26.72
N ARG A 34 51.22 -18.76 26.41
CA ARG A 34 52.28 -18.70 27.41
C ARG A 34 52.14 -17.39 28.17
N VAL A 35 51.93 -17.48 29.48
CA VAL A 35 51.92 -16.32 30.37
C VAL A 35 53.37 -15.87 30.56
N VAL A 36 53.78 -14.80 29.89
CA VAL A 36 54.95 -14.02 30.31
C VAL A 36 54.40 -12.95 31.24
N ALA A 37 54.72 -13.06 32.53
CA ALA A 37 54.35 -12.05 33.51
C ALA A 37 55.16 -10.77 33.25
N VAL A 38 54.51 -9.77 32.65
CA VAL A 38 55.01 -8.40 32.60
C VAL A 38 54.28 -7.62 33.68
N GLN A 39 55.03 -7.16 34.66
CA GLN A 39 54.55 -6.49 35.87
C GLN A 39 54.28 -5.01 35.58
N ASP A 40 53.22 -4.72 34.82
CA ASP A 40 52.76 -3.34 34.60
C ASP A 40 51.60 -3.01 35.53
N SER A 41 51.84 -2.03 36.39
CA SER A 41 50.93 -1.56 37.44
C SER A 41 49.75 -0.80 36.84
N ASN A 42 48.70 -1.51 36.43
CA ASN A 42 47.39 -0.92 36.12
C ASN A 42 46.28 -1.67 36.88
N LEU A 43 45.58 -0.96 37.76
CA LEU A 43 44.43 -1.49 38.49
C LEU A 43 43.29 -1.80 37.51
N HIS A 44 43.05 -3.09 37.28
CA HIS A 44 41.86 -3.54 36.57
C HIS A 44 40.71 -3.66 37.59
N VAL A 45 39.87 -2.63 37.68
CA VAL A 45 38.61 -2.74 38.45
C VAL A 45 37.59 -3.42 37.56
N ASN A 46 37.25 -4.66 37.89
CA ASN A 46 36.24 -5.43 37.18
C ASN A 46 34.85 -4.97 37.64
N LEU A 47 34.24 -4.05 36.88
CA LEU A 47 32.91 -3.53 37.20
C LEU A 47 31.87 -4.64 37.04
N LYS A 48 31.02 -4.83 38.06
CA LYS A 48 29.94 -5.81 38.03
C LYS A 48 28.95 -5.45 36.92
N GLU A 49 28.80 -6.34 35.94
CA GLU A 49 27.84 -6.18 34.84
C GLU A 49 26.41 -6.07 35.40
N ILE A 50 25.80 -4.90 35.25
CA ILE A 50 24.38 -4.71 35.58
C ILE A 50 23.56 -5.06 34.34
N LYS A 51 22.87 -6.22 34.38
CA LYS A 51 21.93 -6.62 33.33
C LYS A 51 20.69 -5.74 33.37
N ILE A 52 20.62 -4.72 32.52
CA ILE A 52 19.41 -3.92 32.32
C ILE A 52 18.34 -4.81 31.67
N ARG A 53 17.35 -5.27 32.45
CA ARG A 53 16.18 -5.97 31.92
C ARG A 53 15.28 -4.95 31.19
N GLY A 54 15.47 -4.79 29.88
CA GLY A 54 14.57 -3.98 29.07
C GLY A 54 13.15 -4.56 29.13
N HIS A 55 12.20 -3.83 29.72
CA HIS A 55 10.79 -4.25 29.70
C HIS A 55 10.35 -4.45 28.24
N LYS A 56 9.99 -5.68 27.88
CA LYS A 56 9.54 -6.01 26.52
C LYS A 56 8.23 -5.27 26.27
N ARG A 57 8.26 -4.17 25.50
CA ARG A 57 7.04 -3.48 25.08
C ARG A 57 6.10 -4.53 24.46
N SER A 58 4.83 -4.53 24.86
CA SER A 58 3.81 -5.37 24.20
C SER A 58 3.94 -5.24 22.69
N LYS A 59 3.82 -6.36 21.96
CA LYS A 59 3.96 -6.41 20.48
C LYS A 59 3.12 -5.32 19.80
N ARG A 60 1.92 -5.03 20.32
CA ARG A 60 1.04 -3.93 19.88
C ARG A 60 1.67 -2.55 20.12
N LYS A 61 2.20 -2.27 21.33
CA LYS A 61 2.85 -0.99 21.69
C LYS A 61 4.10 -0.74 20.84
N TYR A 62 4.92 -1.77 20.61
CA TYR A 62 6.10 -1.68 19.74
C TYR A 62 5.69 -1.35 18.30
N TYR A 63 4.71 -2.07 17.76
CA TYR A 63 4.24 -1.87 16.40
C TYR A 63 3.60 -0.48 16.17
N ARG A 64 2.82 0.03 17.12
CA ARG A 64 2.23 1.38 17.07
C ARG A 64 3.29 2.49 17.10
N SER A 65 4.47 2.22 17.66
CA SER A 65 5.62 3.14 17.58
C SER A 65 6.37 3.08 16.25
N SER A 66 6.00 2.18 15.33
CA SER A 66 6.71 2.00 14.06
C SER A 66 6.44 3.14 13.08
N ARG A 67 7.46 3.49 12.28
CA ARG A 67 7.32 4.43 11.15
C ARG A 67 6.29 3.95 10.12
N ARG A 68 6.16 2.62 9.97
CA ARG A 68 5.19 2.01 9.06
C ARG A 68 3.76 2.33 9.50
N TYR A 69 3.45 2.20 10.79
CA TYR A 69 2.15 2.53 11.36
C TYR A 69 1.73 3.96 11.04
N TRP A 70 2.55 4.93 11.41
CA TRP A 70 2.25 6.35 11.21
C TRP A 70 2.20 6.76 9.74
N ARG A 71 2.96 6.10 8.86
CA ARG A 71 2.82 6.27 7.41
C ARG A 71 1.45 5.80 6.92
N THR A 72 0.97 4.64 7.40
CA THR A 72 -0.38 4.15 7.07
C THR A 72 -1.46 5.08 7.60
N VAL A 73 -1.35 5.55 8.85
CA VAL A 73 -2.28 6.54 9.42
C VAL A 73 -2.35 7.80 8.57
N ARG A 74 -1.19 8.38 8.19
CA ARG A 74 -1.14 9.56 7.33
C ARG A 74 -1.79 9.31 5.97
N ASN A 75 -1.50 8.16 5.36
CA ASN A 75 -2.09 7.80 4.07
C ASN A 75 -3.61 7.62 4.18
N LEU A 76 -4.09 6.91 5.20
CA LEU A 76 -5.52 6.72 5.50
C LEU A 76 -6.23 8.06 5.62
N ARG A 77 -5.67 9.00 6.38
CA ARG A 77 -6.26 10.34 6.53
C ARG A 77 -6.43 11.11 5.21
N ILE A 78 -5.60 10.81 4.21
CA ILE A 78 -5.69 11.43 2.89
C ILE A 78 -6.69 10.68 2.01
N VAL A 79 -6.67 9.35 2.01
CA VAL A 79 -7.44 8.54 1.06
C VAL A 79 -8.86 8.25 1.50
N TYR A 80 -9.11 8.21 2.82
CA TYR A 80 -10.41 7.85 3.40
C TYR A 80 -11.59 8.66 2.84
N PRO A 81 -11.54 10.00 2.73
CA PRO A 81 -12.68 10.74 2.19
C PRO A 81 -12.95 10.45 0.71
N TYR A 82 -11.93 10.06 -0.07
CA TYR A 82 -12.14 9.60 -1.44
C TYR A 82 -12.81 8.23 -1.48
N ALA A 83 -12.40 7.32 -0.58
CA ALA A 83 -13.00 6.00 -0.46
C ALA A 83 -14.48 6.09 -0.08
N GLU A 84 -14.82 6.91 0.92
CA GLU A 84 -16.20 7.15 1.36
C GLU A 84 -17.08 7.63 0.20
N LYS A 85 -16.61 8.62 -0.57
CA LYS A 85 -17.37 9.14 -1.73
C LYS A 85 -17.50 8.11 -2.84
N ALA A 86 -16.43 7.38 -3.14
CA ALA A 86 -16.48 6.30 -4.13
C ALA A 86 -17.50 5.23 -3.73
N ASN A 87 -17.50 4.80 -2.46
CA ASN A 87 -18.43 3.80 -1.95
C ASN A 87 -19.89 4.28 -2.03
N GLN A 88 -20.16 5.54 -1.69
CA GLN A 88 -21.49 6.15 -1.86
C GLN A 88 -21.94 6.10 -3.33
N THR A 89 -21.10 6.53 -4.26
CA THR A 89 -21.43 6.50 -5.70
C THR A 89 -21.63 5.08 -6.22
N ILE A 90 -20.77 4.13 -5.83
CA ILE A 90 -20.88 2.73 -6.25
C ILE A 90 -22.14 2.09 -5.66
N SER A 91 -22.47 2.37 -4.40
CA SER A 91 -23.71 1.90 -3.78
C SER A 91 -24.94 2.40 -4.54
N GLN A 92 -24.99 3.71 -4.86
CA GLN A 92 -26.08 4.28 -5.65
C GLN A 92 -26.18 3.65 -7.03
N LEU A 93 -25.03 3.52 -7.74
CA LEU A 93 -24.98 2.88 -9.05
C LEU A 93 -25.45 1.43 -9.00
N ASN A 94 -25.11 0.68 -7.96
CA ASN A 94 -25.56 -0.70 -7.79
C ASN A 94 -27.08 -0.78 -7.60
N GLU A 95 -27.69 0.15 -6.86
CA GLU A 95 -29.16 0.24 -6.75
C GLU A 95 -29.80 0.55 -8.11
N ASP A 96 -29.31 1.56 -8.82
CA ASP A 96 -29.83 1.94 -10.13
C ASP A 96 -29.71 0.79 -11.15
N LEU A 97 -28.64 0.00 -11.06
CA LEU A 97 -28.41 -1.16 -11.91
C LEU A 97 -29.36 -2.34 -11.63
N LYS A 98 -30.04 -2.41 -10.47
CA LYS A 98 -30.99 -3.50 -10.20
C LYS A 98 -32.19 -3.46 -11.13
N HIS A 99 -32.57 -2.26 -11.59
CA HIS A 99 -33.73 -2.04 -12.44
C HIS A 99 -33.44 -2.17 -13.95
N ILE A 100 -32.18 -2.43 -14.32
CA ILE A 100 -31.75 -2.48 -15.72
C ILE A 100 -31.31 -3.89 -16.11
N HIS A 101 -32.09 -4.50 -16.99
CA HIS A 101 -31.82 -5.84 -17.54
C HIS A 101 -30.97 -5.80 -18.83
N SER A 102 -31.04 -4.72 -19.60
CA SER A 102 -30.29 -4.60 -20.86
C SER A 102 -28.81 -4.33 -20.62
N LYS A 103 -27.94 -5.22 -21.11
CA LYS A 103 -26.47 -5.08 -21.04
C LYS A 103 -25.97 -3.77 -21.64
N ARG A 104 -26.62 -3.26 -22.69
CA ARG A 104 -26.26 -2.00 -23.34
C ARG A 104 -26.55 -0.80 -22.45
N GLU A 105 -27.72 -0.80 -21.80
CA GLU A 105 -28.13 0.27 -20.90
C GLU A 105 -27.32 0.29 -19.61
N ARG A 106 -27.04 -0.90 -19.03
CA ARG A 106 -26.13 -1.03 -17.88
C ARG A 106 -24.79 -0.38 -18.16
N ARG A 107 -24.16 -0.73 -19.29
CA ARG A 107 -22.88 -0.14 -19.72
C ARG A 107 -22.96 1.37 -19.96
N LYS A 108 -24.10 1.87 -20.46
CA LYS A 108 -24.31 3.30 -20.69
C LYS A 108 -24.37 4.06 -19.35
N LEU A 109 -25.16 3.57 -18.40
CA LEU A 109 -25.30 4.17 -17.07
C LEU A 109 -23.96 4.19 -16.32
N ILE A 110 -23.28 3.04 -16.25
CA ILE A 110 -21.95 2.93 -15.62
C ILE A 110 -20.99 3.95 -16.28
N ARG A 111 -21.01 4.08 -17.62
CA ARG A 111 -20.16 5.05 -18.31
C ARG A 111 -20.48 6.50 -17.99
N GLN A 112 -21.76 6.85 -17.84
CA GLN A 112 -22.17 8.21 -17.50
C GLN A 112 -21.73 8.59 -16.08
N GLU A 113 -22.03 7.74 -15.10
CA GLU A 113 -21.65 7.95 -13.69
C GLU A 113 -20.14 8.06 -13.52
N TYR A 114 -19.39 7.11 -14.09
CA TYR A 114 -17.93 7.14 -14.00
C TYR A 114 -17.31 8.32 -14.75
N LYS A 115 -17.91 8.80 -15.84
CA LYS A 115 -17.42 10.01 -16.53
C LYS A 115 -17.62 11.25 -15.66
N GLY A 116 -18.75 11.36 -14.97
CA GLY A 116 -19.03 12.44 -14.01
C GLY A 116 -18.05 12.41 -12.83
N LEU A 117 -17.89 11.24 -12.20
CA LEU A 117 -16.93 11.04 -11.12
C LEU A 117 -15.50 11.34 -11.60
N MET A 118 -15.15 10.93 -12.82
CA MET A 118 -13.84 11.23 -13.36
C MET A 118 -13.61 12.72 -13.56
N LYS A 119 -14.61 13.45 -14.06
CA LYS A 119 -14.50 14.91 -14.23
C LYS A 119 -14.16 15.61 -12.91
N ALA A 120 -14.84 15.22 -11.83
CA ALA A 120 -14.64 15.81 -10.51
C ALA A 120 -13.34 15.38 -9.82
N TYR A 121 -12.96 14.10 -9.95
CA TYR A 121 -11.88 13.51 -9.14
C TYR A 121 -10.58 13.23 -9.91
N LYS A 122 -10.54 13.39 -11.24
CA LYS A 122 -9.33 13.11 -12.04
C LYS A 122 -8.09 13.81 -11.51
N LYS A 123 -8.16 15.14 -11.32
CA LYS A 123 -7.03 15.95 -10.86
C LYS A 123 -6.52 15.51 -9.47
N PRO A 124 -7.37 15.42 -8.42
CA PRO A 124 -6.89 14.97 -7.10
C PRO A 124 -6.42 13.51 -7.10
N LEU A 125 -7.06 12.62 -7.87
CA LEU A 125 -6.62 11.22 -7.97
C LEU A 125 -5.23 11.10 -8.61
N MET A 126 -4.94 11.89 -9.64
CA MET A 126 -3.61 11.92 -10.27
C MET A 126 -2.51 12.50 -9.36
N GLN A 127 -2.89 13.27 -8.34
CA GLN A 127 -1.95 13.83 -7.37
C GLN A 127 -1.63 12.85 -6.23
N LEU A 128 -2.37 11.73 -6.11
CA LEU A 128 -2.09 10.72 -5.10
C LEU A 128 -0.79 9.98 -5.40
N LYS A 129 -0.01 9.71 -4.34
CA LYS A 129 1.13 8.80 -4.45
C LYS A 129 0.63 7.39 -4.79
N ILE A 130 1.47 6.60 -5.47
CA ILE A 130 1.14 5.21 -5.81
C ILE A 130 0.68 4.41 -4.57
N SER A 131 1.36 4.57 -3.42
CA SER A 131 0.99 3.89 -2.17
C SER A 131 -0.37 4.33 -1.60
N GLN A 132 -0.77 5.58 -1.85
CA GLN A 132 -2.08 6.10 -1.47
C GLN A 132 -3.15 5.57 -2.43
N GLY A 133 -2.90 5.57 -3.73
CA GLY A 133 -3.80 4.97 -4.72
C GLY A 133 -4.08 3.48 -4.46
N LYS A 134 -3.04 2.71 -4.14
CA LYS A 134 -3.18 1.29 -3.74
C LYS A 134 -4.05 1.12 -2.50
N LEU A 135 -3.86 1.99 -1.49
CA LEU A 135 -4.65 1.95 -0.27
C LEU A 135 -6.11 2.37 -0.51
N LEU A 136 -6.34 3.39 -1.34
CA LEU A 136 -7.69 3.80 -1.76
C LEU A 136 -8.46 2.64 -2.39
N MET A 137 -7.83 1.93 -3.33
CA MET A 137 -8.46 0.78 -3.99
C MET A 137 -8.81 -0.33 -3.00
N LYS A 138 -7.92 -0.62 -2.04
CA LYS A 138 -8.19 -1.57 -0.96
C LYS A 138 -9.40 -1.17 -0.11
N LEU A 139 -9.56 0.11 0.20
CA LEU A 139 -10.74 0.58 0.94
C LEU A 139 -12.04 0.48 0.13
N ILE A 140 -11.98 0.67 -1.19
CA ILE A 140 -13.14 0.47 -2.06
C ILE A 140 -13.48 -1.02 -2.16
N ASP A 141 -12.50 -1.88 -2.36
CA ASP A 141 -12.66 -3.34 -2.40
C ASP A 141 -13.18 -3.89 -1.05
N ARG A 142 -12.74 -3.32 0.08
CA ARG A 142 -13.25 -3.66 1.42
C ARG A 142 -14.77 -3.49 1.55
N GLU A 143 -15.34 -2.46 0.90
CA GLU A 143 -16.74 -2.05 1.08
C GLU A 143 -17.65 -2.59 -0.03
N THR A 144 -17.10 -2.78 -1.22
CA THR A 144 -17.87 -3.16 -2.42
C THR A 144 -17.50 -4.55 -2.96
N GLY A 145 -16.48 -5.18 -2.38
CA GLY A 145 -15.84 -6.37 -2.92
C GLY A 145 -15.26 -6.14 -4.31
N SER A 146 -15.22 -7.22 -5.09
CA SER A 146 -14.67 -7.23 -6.45
C SER A 146 -15.49 -6.44 -7.48
N THR A 147 -16.71 -6.00 -7.13
CA THR A 147 -17.70 -5.35 -8.00
C THR A 147 -17.14 -4.08 -8.68
N SER A 148 -16.43 -3.25 -7.92
CA SER A 148 -15.89 -1.98 -8.40
C SER A 148 -14.84 -2.15 -9.50
N TYR A 149 -14.05 -3.22 -9.44
CA TYR A 149 -13.07 -3.56 -10.48
C TYR A 149 -13.76 -3.94 -11.79
N TYR A 150 -14.84 -4.71 -11.73
CA TYR A 150 -15.59 -5.13 -12.92
C TYR A 150 -16.15 -3.91 -13.65
N HIS A 151 -16.78 -2.98 -12.91
CA HIS A 151 -17.27 -1.72 -13.46
C HIS A 151 -16.14 -0.90 -14.12
N LEU A 152 -15.00 -0.74 -13.44
CA LEU A 152 -13.80 -0.06 -13.98
C LEU A 152 -13.26 -0.68 -15.27
N LYS A 153 -13.30 -2.01 -15.39
CA LYS A 153 -12.80 -2.73 -16.57
C LYS A 153 -13.72 -2.58 -17.79
N GLU A 154 -15.03 -2.52 -17.58
CA GLU A 154 -16.02 -2.33 -18.65
C GLU A 154 -15.99 -0.94 -19.29
N LEU A 155 -15.38 0.02 -18.60
CA LEU A 155 -15.30 1.42 -18.98
C LEU A 155 -14.15 1.79 -19.90
N LYS A 156 -13.34 0.81 -20.33
CA LYS A 156 -12.27 1.03 -21.32
C LYS A 156 -12.87 1.38 -22.69
N GLY A 157 -13.26 2.65 -22.84
CA GLY A 157 -13.79 3.24 -24.07
C GLY A 157 -13.82 4.76 -23.93
N SER A 158 -12.97 5.43 -24.70
CA SER A 158 -12.88 6.90 -24.95
C SER A 158 -12.62 7.84 -23.76
N THR A 159 -11.55 7.59 -23.01
CA THR A 159 -11.04 8.50 -21.96
C THR A 159 -9.51 8.57 -22.10
N THR A 160 -8.89 9.71 -21.79
CA THR A 160 -7.45 9.98 -22.07
C THR A 160 -6.58 8.78 -21.69
N ALA A 161 -5.93 8.16 -22.67
CA ALA A 161 -5.11 6.96 -22.48
C ALA A 161 -4.07 7.14 -21.37
N PHE A 162 -3.49 8.34 -21.27
CA PHE A 162 -2.57 8.72 -20.21
C PHE A 162 -3.14 8.52 -18.79
N PHE A 163 -4.40 8.92 -18.57
CA PHE A 163 -5.04 8.78 -17.27
C PHE A 163 -5.27 7.30 -16.91
N TRP A 164 -5.79 6.52 -17.85
CA TRP A 164 -5.97 5.07 -17.63
C TRP A 164 -4.65 4.34 -17.47
N GLN A 165 -3.57 4.83 -18.09
CA GLN A 165 -2.23 4.30 -17.88
C GLN A 165 -1.72 4.62 -16.46
N THR A 166 -1.94 5.84 -15.97
CA THR A 166 -1.60 6.23 -14.58
C THR A 166 -2.37 5.38 -13.58
N ILE A 167 -3.68 5.22 -13.77
CA ILE A 167 -4.55 4.31 -13.01
C ILE A 167 -3.99 2.89 -13.09
N ALA A 168 -3.79 2.33 -14.28
CA ALA A 168 -3.31 0.96 -14.44
C ALA A 168 -1.94 0.74 -13.79
N SER A 169 -1.06 1.74 -13.78
CA SER A 169 0.23 1.68 -13.08
C SER A 169 0.09 1.77 -11.55
N MET A 170 -0.76 2.68 -11.06
CA MET A 170 -1.04 2.83 -9.63
C MET A 170 -1.73 1.58 -9.06
N PHE A 171 -2.68 1.04 -9.82
CA PHE A 171 -3.54 -0.03 -9.37
C PHE A 171 -3.07 -1.42 -9.82
N GLY A 172 -2.25 -1.54 -10.86
CA GLY A 172 -1.45 -2.72 -11.27
C GLY A 172 -1.92 -4.09 -10.78
N THR A 173 -1.02 -4.84 -10.14
CA THR A 173 -1.31 -6.14 -9.51
C THR A 173 -2.24 -6.02 -8.28
N SER A 174 -2.43 -4.82 -7.72
CA SER A 174 -3.32 -4.58 -6.58
C SER A 174 -4.81 -4.50 -6.94
N LEU A 175 -5.17 -4.30 -8.21
CA LEU A 175 -6.58 -4.35 -8.68
C LEU A 175 -7.20 -5.73 -8.50
N LYS A 176 -6.36 -6.76 -8.56
CA LYS A 176 -6.75 -8.15 -8.31
C LYS A 176 -6.49 -8.56 -6.87
N SER A 177 -5.84 -7.71 -6.06
CA SER A 177 -5.51 -8.09 -4.70
C SER A 177 -6.71 -7.83 -3.81
N GLU A 178 -7.41 -8.90 -3.47
CA GLU A 178 -8.46 -8.89 -2.48
C GLU A 178 -7.97 -8.27 -1.17
N TYR A 179 -8.85 -7.48 -0.57
CA TYR A 179 -8.69 -6.95 0.77
C TYR A 179 -8.72 -8.09 1.80
N LYS A 180 -7.65 -8.22 2.60
CA LYS A 180 -7.53 -9.32 3.60
C LYS A 180 -7.42 -8.75 5.02
N PRO A 181 -8.55 -8.49 5.70
CA PRO A 181 -8.57 -7.82 7.00
C PRO A 181 -7.84 -8.61 8.08
N GLU A 182 -7.91 -9.93 8.07
CA GLU A 182 -7.21 -10.77 9.07
C GLU A 182 -5.75 -11.08 8.70
N GLY A 183 -5.38 -10.85 7.43
CA GLY A 183 -4.13 -11.34 6.85
C GLY A 183 -3.10 -10.25 6.65
N ARG A 184 -3.16 -9.55 5.52
CA ARG A 184 -2.13 -8.56 5.11
C ARG A 184 -2.55 -7.13 5.42
N ASP A 185 -3.85 -6.91 5.58
CA ASP A 185 -4.47 -5.60 5.75
C ASP A 185 -4.99 -5.37 7.18
N TRP A 186 -4.68 -6.25 8.13
CA TRP A 186 -5.04 -6.11 9.55
C TRP A 186 -4.64 -4.77 10.16
N MET A 187 -3.50 -4.23 9.73
CA MET A 187 -3.03 -2.92 10.14
C MET A 187 -3.98 -1.81 9.71
N VAL A 188 -4.56 -1.94 8.52
CA VAL A 188 -5.51 -0.97 7.99
C VAL A 188 -6.80 -1.05 8.81
N GLU A 189 -7.33 -2.26 9.06
CA GLU A 189 -8.51 -2.44 9.93
C GLU A 189 -8.30 -1.87 11.33
N GLU A 190 -7.19 -2.21 12.01
CA GLU A 190 -6.92 -1.68 13.36
C GLU A 190 -6.91 -0.15 13.35
N ILE A 191 -6.32 0.48 12.32
CA ILE A 191 -6.31 1.95 12.25
C ILE A 191 -7.72 2.50 11.97
N LEU A 192 -8.50 1.87 11.10
CA LEU A 192 -9.87 2.29 10.79
C LEU A 192 -10.77 2.21 12.02
N GLU A 193 -10.70 1.12 12.78
CA GLU A 193 -11.45 0.95 14.02
C GLU A 193 -11.08 2.04 15.04
N ARG A 194 -9.79 2.32 15.21
CA ARG A 194 -9.32 3.39 16.10
C ARG A 194 -9.74 4.79 15.63
N MET A 195 -9.79 5.02 14.33
CA MET A 195 -10.33 6.26 13.76
C MET A 195 -11.84 6.38 14.03
N LYS A 196 -12.60 5.29 13.91
CA LYS A 196 -14.03 5.24 14.24
C LYS A 196 -14.29 5.50 15.72
N ASN A 197 -13.45 4.96 16.60
CA ASN A 197 -13.54 5.13 18.05
C ASN A 197 -13.02 6.50 18.54
N GLY A 198 -12.51 7.36 17.65
CA GLY A 198 -12.01 8.69 18.00
C GLY A 198 -10.63 8.73 18.63
N GLU A 199 -9.91 7.60 18.73
CA GLU A 199 -8.54 7.55 19.26
C GLU A 199 -7.51 8.23 18.33
N ILE A 200 -7.82 8.26 17.04
CA ILE A 200 -7.02 8.91 16.00
C ILE A 200 -7.90 10.01 15.40
N PRO A 201 -7.40 11.25 15.28
CA PRO A 201 -8.20 12.33 14.74
C PRO A 201 -8.71 12.00 13.34
N PRO A 202 -9.98 12.32 13.03
CA PRO A 202 -10.60 11.98 11.76
C PRO A 202 -9.84 12.61 10.58
N PRO A 203 -10.01 12.06 9.37
CA PRO A 203 -9.47 12.68 8.17
C PRO A 203 -10.00 14.10 8.04
N ARG A 204 -9.19 15.00 7.47
CA ARG A 204 -9.67 16.34 7.13
C ARG A 204 -10.76 16.18 6.08
N LYS A 205 -11.92 16.84 6.26
CA LYS A 205 -12.96 16.88 5.23
C LYS A 205 -12.36 17.32 3.90
N LEU A 206 -12.70 16.60 2.84
CA LEU A 206 -12.20 16.87 1.51
C LEU A 206 -12.71 18.25 1.08
N LYS A 207 -11.80 19.23 0.95
CA LYS A 207 -12.11 20.54 0.37
C LYS A 207 -12.21 20.35 -1.13
N LEU A 208 -13.35 19.86 -1.58
CA LEU A 208 -13.62 19.70 -3.00
C LEU A 208 -14.88 20.50 -3.32
N ASN A 209 -14.87 21.20 -4.46
CA ASN A 209 -16.04 21.87 -4.99
C ASN A 209 -17.03 20.85 -5.60
N ILE A 210 -17.29 19.75 -4.87
CA ILE A 210 -18.11 18.62 -5.33
C ILE A 210 -19.55 19.04 -5.59
N GLU A 211 -20.12 19.87 -4.73
CA GLU A 211 -21.53 20.28 -4.86
C GLU A 211 -21.78 21.04 -6.17
N LYS A 212 -20.83 21.84 -6.66
CA LYS A 212 -20.95 22.54 -7.94
C LYS A 212 -20.76 21.65 -9.17
N GLU A 213 -20.02 20.54 -9.07
CA GLU A 213 -19.67 19.70 -10.22
C GLU A 213 -20.49 18.40 -10.33
N LEU A 214 -20.94 17.83 -9.21
CA LEU A 214 -21.89 16.70 -9.19
C LEU A 214 -23.35 17.17 -9.28
N SER A 215 -23.67 18.40 -8.86
CA SER A 215 -24.93 19.07 -9.19
C SER A 215 -24.91 19.64 -10.60
N GLY A 216 -24.64 18.78 -11.60
CA GLY A 216 -25.02 19.03 -12.99
C GLY A 216 -26.54 19.08 -13.20
N LYS A 217 -27.31 19.34 -12.14
CA LYS A 217 -28.70 19.82 -12.14
C LYS A 217 -28.71 21.28 -11.68
N ASP A 218 -28.16 22.16 -12.51
CA ASP A 218 -28.66 23.51 -12.70
C ASP A 218 -28.47 23.79 -14.20
N LYS A 219 -29.53 23.60 -14.99
CA LYS A 219 -30.52 24.62 -15.39
C LYS A 219 -30.10 25.21 -16.74
N LYS A 220 -30.97 24.94 -17.73
CA LYS A 220 -31.16 25.64 -19.01
C LYS A 220 -29.92 26.25 -19.67
#